data_AF-A0A3B8QYL6-F1
#
_entry.id   AF-A0A3B8QYL6-F1
#
_cell.length_a   1.000
_cell.length_b   1.000
_cell.length_c   1.000
_cell.angle_alpha   90.00
_cell.angle_beta   90.00
_cell.angle_gamma   90.00
#
_symmetry.space_group_name_H-M   'P 1'
#
loop_
_entity.id
_entity.type
_entity.pdbx_description
1 polymer ?
#
loop_
_entity_poly.entity_id
_entity_poly.type
_entity_poly.pdbx_seq_one_letter_code
_entity_poly.pdbx_strand_id
1 'polypeptide(L)'
;ELCDDIAEVFLETVGASVGPLYSTGFKAAGAAVASRLNLDAEALVAWLNGMVCGIQDRGGAALGQKTMLDAWIPAVLAAKAELDAGGSSTTCLSVAAEAARIGAFGTKEITSQMGRSKKLGARSIGHIDPGAESAALLLKSWADQI
;
A
#
# COMPACT_ATOMS: atom_id res chain seq x y z
N GLU A 1 9.68 -3.37 -16.11
CA GLU A 1 10.59 -2.23 -16.35
C GLU A 1 10.36 -1.11 -15.34
N LEU A 2 9.39 -0.18 -15.49
CA LEU A 2 9.22 0.93 -14.53
C LEU A 2 9.11 0.48 -13.05
N CYS A 3 8.34 -0.58 -12.78
CA CYS A 3 8.24 -1.13 -11.41
C CYS A 3 9.56 -1.73 -10.91
N ASP A 4 10.38 -2.29 -11.80
CA ASP A 4 11.68 -2.86 -11.45
C ASP A 4 12.67 -1.74 -11.11
N ASP A 5 12.68 -0.66 -11.91
CA ASP A 5 13.51 0.53 -11.68
C ASP A 5 13.15 1.19 -10.33
N ILE A 6 11.86 1.39 -10.07
CA ILE A 6 11.39 1.92 -8.78
C ILE A 6 11.80 0.98 -7.65
N ALA A 7 11.66 -0.34 -7.84
CA ALA A 7 12.01 -1.31 -6.81
C ALA A 7 13.51 -1.34 -6.50
N GLU A 8 14.37 -1.15 -7.50
CA GLU A 8 15.82 -1.03 -7.34
C GLU A 8 16.16 0.24 -6.55
N VAL A 9 15.61 1.39 -6.95
CA VAL A 9 15.83 2.66 -6.24
C VAL A 9 15.40 2.57 -4.77
N PHE A 10 14.24 1.99 -4.47
CA PHE A 10 13.81 1.79 -3.08
C PHE A 10 14.74 0.87 -2.30
N LEU A 11 15.29 -0.17 -2.94
CA LEU A 11 16.20 -1.10 -2.29
C LEU A 11 17.55 -0.47 -1.96
N GLU A 12 18.07 0.36 -2.87
CA GLU A 12 19.41 0.95 -2.74
C GLU A 12 19.43 2.23 -1.90
N THR A 13 18.40 3.07 -2.02
CA THR A 13 18.43 4.43 -1.48
C THR A 13 17.60 4.62 -0.21
N VAL A 14 16.60 3.76 0.03
CA VAL A 14 15.73 3.86 1.20
C VAL A 14 16.15 2.87 2.27
N GLY A 15 16.74 3.39 3.35
CA GLY A 15 17.14 2.58 4.50
C GLY A 15 15.97 2.03 5.32
N ALA A 16 16.31 1.24 6.35
CA ALA A 16 15.37 0.60 7.27
C ALA A 16 14.40 -0.39 6.58
N SER A 17 13.28 -0.72 7.23
CA SER A 17 12.35 -1.74 6.73
C SER A 17 11.59 -1.30 5.47
N VAL A 18 11.47 0.01 5.23
CA VAL A 18 10.62 0.56 4.15
C VAL A 18 11.16 0.24 2.76
N GLY A 19 12.47 0.38 2.52
CA GLY A 19 13.08 0.09 1.22
C GLY A 19 12.84 -1.33 0.73
N PRO A 20 13.22 -2.36 1.51
CA PRO A 20 12.96 -3.76 1.15
C PRO A 20 11.47 -4.10 0.99
N LEU A 21 10.57 -3.49 1.77
CA LEU A 21 9.13 -3.70 1.67
C LEU A 21 8.58 -3.16 0.35
N TYR A 22 8.84 -1.88 0.04
CA TYR A 22 8.38 -1.29 -1.22
C TYR A 22 9.05 -1.92 -2.43
N SER A 23 10.34 -2.24 -2.36
CA SER A 23 11.04 -2.96 -3.44
C SER A 23 10.32 -4.27 -3.81
N THR A 24 9.91 -5.04 -2.80
CA THR A 24 9.18 -6.30 -3.06
C THR A 24 7.75 -6.05 -3.54
N GLY A 25 7.07 -5.05 -2.96
CA GLY A 25 5.74 -4.61 -3.40
C GLY A 25 5.73 -4.24 -4.88
N PHE A 26 6.63 -3.35 -5.32
CA PHE A 26 6.70 -2.91 -6.71
C PHE A 26 7.05 -4.06 -7.68
N LYS A 27 7.96 -4.97 -7.30
CA LYS A 27 8.26 -6.16 -8.11
C LYS A 27 7.02 -7.06 -8.29
N ALA A 28 6.30 -7.33 -7.20
CA ALA A 28 5.09 -8.14 -7.23
C ALA A 28 3.96 -7.45 -8.03
N ALA A 29 3.81 -6.14 -7.88
CA ALA A 29 2.85 -5.34 -8.62
C ALA A 29 3.13 -5.33 -10.13
N GLY A 30 4.40 -5.13 -10.52
CA GLY A 30 4.84 -5.21 -11.91
C GLY A 30 4.60 -6.59 -12.52
N ALA A 31 4.94 -7.65 -11.79
CA ALA A 31 4.69 -9.02 -12.22
C ALA A 31 3.19 -9.32 -12.45
N ALA A 32 2.31 -8.78 -11.58
CA ALA A 32 0.87 -8.97 -11.68
C ALA A 32 0.25 -8.38 -12.96
N VAL A 33 0.91 -7.41 -13.60
CA VAL A 33 0.44 -6.75 -14.82
C VAL A 33 1.41 -6.88 -16.00
N ALA A 34 2.38 -7.78 -15.93
CA ALA A 34 3.46 -7.88 -16.92
C ALA A 34 2.98 -8.15 -18.35
N SER A 35 1.79 -8.75 -18.51
CA SER A 35 1.17 -9.02 -19.81
C SER A 35 0.22 -7.92 -20.31
N ARG A 36 0.06 -6.82 -19.57
CA ARG A 36 -0.84 -5.71 -19.90
C ARG A 36 -0.05 -4.59 -20.59
N LEU A 37 -0.66 -3.97 -21.60
CA LEU A 37 -0.07 -2.83 -22.34
C LEU A 37 -0.50 -1.46 -21.75
N ASN A 38 -1.53 -1.46 -20.91
CA ASN A 38 -2.12 -0.29 -20.28
C ASN A 38 -2.62 -0.63 -18.86
N LEU A 39 -2.66 0.39 -18.00
CA LEU A 39 -3.19 0.26 -16.64
C LEU A 39 -4.66 0.70 -16.59
N ASP A 40 -5.53 -0.08 -17.24
CA ASP A 40 -6.98 0.07 -17.08
C ASP A 40 -7.44 -0.28 -15.65
N ALA A 41 -8.74 -0.21 -15.38
CA ALA A 41 -9.28 -0.41 -14.03
C ALA A 41 -8.94 -1.79 -13.46
N GLU A 42 -9.07 -2.86 -14.25
CA GLU A 42 -8.71 -4.22 -13.84
C GLU A 42 -7.21 -4.35 -13.55
N ALA A 43 -6.37 -3.86 -14.46
CA ALA A 43 -4.92 -3.90 -14.31
C ALA A 43 -4.47 -3.07 -13.11
N LEU A 44 -5.07 -1.90 -12.86
CA LEU A 44 -4.78 -1.07 -11.69
C LEU A 44 -5.10 -1.81 -10.38
N VAL A 45 -6.29 -2.43 -10.28
CA VAL A 45 -6.66 -3.19 -9.07
C VAL A 45 -5.74 -4.40 -8.88
N ALA A 46 -5.38 -5.10 -9.96
CA ALA A 46 -4.41 -6.20 -9.91
C ALA A 46 -3.02 -5.71 -9.46
N TRP A 47 -2.58 -4.55 -9.94
CA TRP A 47 -1.31 -3.93 -9.57
C TRP A 47 -1.29 -3.53 -8.08
N LEU A 48 -2.34 -2.86 -7.59
CA LEU A 48 -2.48 -2.50 -6.17
C LEU A 48 -2.50 -3.76 -5.29
N ASN A 49 -3.17 -4.82 -5.72
CA ASN A 49 -3.15 -6.10 -5.01
C ASN A 49 -1.75 -6.73 -5.00
N GLY A 50 -1.01 -6.65 -6.11
CA GLY A 50 0.38 -7.07 -6.18
C GLY A 50 1.28 -6.32 -5.18
N MET A 51 1.07 -5.01 -4.99
CA MET A 51 1.76 -4.24 -3.95
C MET A 51 1.52 -4.83 -2.56
N VAL A 52 0.25 -5.11 -2.21
CA VAL A 52 -0.13 -5.74 -0.93
C VAL A 52 0.56 -7.08 -0.76
N CYS A 53 0.46 -7.97 -1.75
CA CYS A 53 1.05 -9.31 -1.69
C CYS A 53 2.57 -9.23 -1.47
N GLY A 54 3.29 -8.43 -2.27
CA GLY A 54 4.74 -8.31 -2.13
C GLY A 54 5.19 -7.73 -0.78
N ILE A 55 4.47 -6.73 -0.26
CA ILE A 55 4.74 -6.15 1.07
C ILE A 55 4.47 -7.17 2.18
N GLN A 56 3.35 -7.89 2.09
CA GLN A 56 2.95 -8.90 3.06
C GLN A 56 3.92 -10.08 3.06
N ASP A 57 4.33 -10.59 1.89
CA ASP A 57 5.29 -11.69 1.76
C ASP A 57 6.66 -11.32 2.34
N ARG A 58 7.11 -10.08 2.13
CA ARG A 58 8.40 -9.61 2.67
C ARG A 58 8.33 -9.32 4.17
N GLY A 59 7.24 -8.72 4.64
CA GLY A 59 7.11 -8.18 5.99
C GLY A 59 6.47 -9.12 7.00
N GLY A 60 5.71 -10.12 6.54
CA GLY A 60 4.92 -11.02 7.38
C GLY A 60 3.82 -10.34 8.18
N ALA A 61 3.50 -9.08 7.88
CA ALA A 61 2.47 -8.31 8.57
C ALA A 61 1.09 -8.56 7.94
N ALA A 62 0.04 -8.29 8.70
CA ALA A 62 -1.34 -8.35 8.26
C ALA A 62 -2.10 -7.08 8.65
N LEU A 63 -3.33 -6.93 8.13
CA LEU A 63 -4.26 -5.88 8.55
C LEU A 63 -4.47 -5.95 10.08
N GLY A 64 -4.50 -4.79 10.73
CA GLY A 64 -4.69 -4.65 12.17
C GLY A 64 -3.39 -4.73 12.99
N GLN A 65 -2.23 -4.76 12.35
CA GLN A 65 -0.93 -4.89 13.04
C GLN A 65 -0.13 -3.59 13.16
N LYS A 66 -0.73 -2.46 12.75
CA LYS A 66 -0.16 -1.11 12.81
C LYS A 66 1.07 -0.98 11.91
N THR A 67 0.86 -1.14 10.61
CA THR A 67 1.88 -1.05 9.54
C THR A 67 1.30 -0.40 8.30
N MET A 68 2.11 -0.23 7.24
CA MET A 68 1.61 0.25 5.94
C MET A 68 0.49 -0.60 5.33
N LEU A 69 0.36 -1.87 5.70
CA LEU A 69 -0.74 -2.72 5.22
C LEU A 69 -2.11 -2.26 5.72
N ASP A 70 -2.16 -1.51 6.83
CA ASP A 70 -3.40 -0.89 7.32
C ASP A 70 -3.90 0.23 6.39
N ALA A 71 -3.08 0.72 5.46
CA ALA A 71 -3.50 1.62 4.39
C ALA A 71 -3.68 0.88 3.06
N TRP A 72 -2.70 0.03 2.68
CA TRP A 72 -2.73 -0.68 1.39
C TRP A 72 -3.88 -1.67 1.25
N ILE A 73 -4.21 -2.44 2.29
CA ILE A 73 -5.29 -3.44 2.21
C ILE A 73 -6.65 -2.76 2.04
N PRO A 74 -7.05 -1.77 2.86
CA PRO A 74 -8.29 -1.02 2.62
C PRO A 74 -8.35 -0.36 1.24
N ALA A 75 -7.23 0.16 0.74
CA ALA A 75 -7.14 0.75 -0.60
C ALA A 75 -7.53 -0.25 -1.69
N VAL A 76 -6.94 -1.46 -1.67
CA VAL A 76 -7.23 -2.52 -2.64
C VAL A 76 -8.69 -2.98 -2.55
N LEU A 77 -9.21 -3.13 -1.34
CA LEU A 77 -10.61 -3.55 -1.14
C LEU A 77 -11.59 -2.52 -1.71
N ALA A 78 -11.36 -1.22 -1.48
CA ALA A 78 -12.18 -0.15 -2.02
C ALA A 78 -12.08 -0.08 -3.56
N ALA A 79 -10.86 -0.15 -4.10
CA ALA A 79 -10.65 -0.15 -5.56
C ALA A 79 -11.35 -1.33 -6.25
N LYS A 80 -11.27 -2.52 -5.64
CA LYS A 80 -11.95 -3.72 -6.13
C LYS A 80 -13.47 -3.55 -6.11
N ALA A 81 -14.03 -3.02 -5.03
CA ALA A 81 -15.46 -2.79 -4.94
C ALA A 81 -15.96 -1.79 -6.00
N GLU A 82 -15.18 -0.73 -6.27
CA GLU A 82 -15.49 0.25 -7.31
C GLU A 82 -15.38 -0.37 -8.72
N LEU A 83 -14.36 -1.19 -8.97
CA LEU A 83 -14.24 -1.95 -10.20
C LEU A 83 -15.43 -2.89 -10.42
N ASP A 84 -15.85 -3.64 -9.39
CA ASP A 84 -16.98 -4.56 -9.44
C ASP A 84 -18.31 -3.80 -9.71
N ALA A 85 -18.38 -2.51 -9.36
CA ALA A 85 -19.49 -1.61 -9.68
C ALA A 85 -19.41 -0.98 -11.08
N GLY A 86 -18.38 -1.30 -11.87
CA GLY A 86 -18.17 -0.76 -13.21
C GLY A 86 -17.37 0.55 -13.26
N GLY A 87 -16.65 0.88 -12.19
CA GLY A 87 -15.82 2.07 -12.09
C GLY A 87 -14.65 2.08 -13.09
N SER A 88 -14.18 3.28 -13.39
CA SER A 88 -12.97 3.53 -14.17
C SER A 88 -11.70 3.41 -13.33
N SER A 89 -10.52 3.39 -13.98
CA SER A 89 -9.23 3.43 -13.26
C SER A 89 -9.11 4.67 -12.36
N THR A 90 -9.59 5.83 -12.82
CA THR A 90 -9.59 7.08 -12.04
C THR A 90 -10.44 6.98 -10.77
N THR A 91 -11.66 6.48 -10.89
CA THR A 91 -12.57 6.31 -9.74
C THR A 91 -12.06 5.25 -8.78
N CYS A 92 -11.55 4.12 -9.30
CA CYS A 92 -10.89 3.08 -8.50
C CYS A 92 -9.73 3.65 -7.68
N LEU A 93 -8.85 4.46 -8.27
CA LEU A 93 -7.72 5.03 -7.55
C LEU A 93 -8.16 6.09 -6.53
N SER A 94 -9.17 6.88 -6.87
CA SER A 94 -9.74 7.90 -5.96
C SER A 94 -10.28 7.26 -4.68
N VAL A 95 -11.12 6.21 -4.80
CA VAL A 95 -11.63 5.50 -3.62
C VAL A 95 -10.54 4.74 -2.87
N ALA A 96 -9.52 4.24 -3.58
CA ALA A 96 -8.37 3.60 -2.96
C ALA A 96 -7.59 4.58 -2.07
N ALA A 97 -7.36 5.81 -2.56
CA ALA A 97 -6.67 6.84 -1.81
C ALA A 97 -7.43 7.26 -0.55
N GLU A 98 -8.76 7.42 -0.65
CA GLU A 98 -9.57 7.75 0.52
C GLU A 98 -9.61 6.62 1.55
N ALA A 99 -9.77 5.37 1.10
CA ALA A 99 -9.72 4.21 1.98
C ALA A 99 -8.34 4.06 2.66
N ALA A 100 -7.25 4.32 1.93
CA ALA A 100 -5.91 4.34 2.49
C ALA A 100 -5.74 5.39 3.58
N ARG A 101 -6.25 6.61 3.35
CA ARG A 101 -6.23 7.70 4.33
C ARG A 101 -6.99 7.33 5.61
N ILE A 102 -8.18 6.75 5.46
CA ILE A 102 -8.99 6.27 6.60
C ILE A 102 -8.24 5.16 7.35
N GLY A 103 -7.68 4.19 6.62
CA GLY A 103 -6.90 3.09 7.20
C GLY A 103 -5.66 3.57 7.95
N ALA A 104 -4.88 4.47 7.35
CA ALA A 104 -3.72 5.11 7.98
C ALA A 104 -4.12 5.85 9.26
N PHE A 105 -5.15 6.70 9.22
CA PHE A 105 -5.64 7.40 10.40
C PHE A 105 -6.11 6.44 11.50
N GLY A 106 -6.79 5.35 11.11
CA GLY A 106 -7.26 4.29 12.02
C GLY A 106 -6.14 3.61 12.79
N THR A 107 -4.91 3.58 12.25
CA THR A 107 -3.76 2.97 12.95
C THR A 107 -3.50 3.58 14.33
N LYS A 108 -3.91 4.83 14.59
CA LYS A 108 -3.75 5.46 15.91
C LYS A 108 -4.41 4.67 17.04
N GLU A 109 -5.48 3.93 16.77
CA GLU A 109 -6.20 3.12 17.76
C GLU A 109 -5.61 1.72 17.95
N ILE A 110 -4.59 1.36 17.17
CA ILE A 110 -4.01 0.02 17.14
C ILE A 110 -2.76 -0.03 18.02
N THR A 111 -2.68 -1.05 18.88
CA THR A 111 -1.43 -1.42 19.55
C THR A 111 -0.50 -2.10 18.55
N SER A 112 0.72 -1.57 18.39
CA SER A 112 1.66 -2.07 17.41
C SER A 112 2.10 -3.50 17.70
N GLN A 113 2.03 -4.37 16.69
CA GLN A 113 2.46 -5.77 16.80
C GLN A 113 3.76 -6.05 16.02
N MET A 114 4.20 -5.09 15.20
CA MET A 114 5.26 -5.23 14.22
C MET A 114 6.31 -4.12 14.34
N GLY A 115 7.49 -4.37 13.76
CA GLY A 115 8.55 -3.37 13.66
C GLY A 115 9.08 -2.84 15.00
N ARG A 116 9.64 -1.63 14.97
CA ARG A 116 10.25 -1.00 16.15
C ARG A 116 9.20 -0.52 17.17
N SER A 117 8.03 -0.09 16.69
CA SER A 117 6.93 0.43 17.49
C SER A 117 6.29 -0.64 18.38
N LYS A 118 6.39 -1.94 18.03
CA LYS A 118 5.99 -3.05 18.92
C LYS A 118 6.55 -2.93 20.34
N LYS A 119 7.80 -2.45 20.49
CA LYS A 119 8.47 -2.32 21.80
C LYS A 119 7.80 -1.31 22.73
N LEU A 120 6.94 -0.44 22.20
CA LEU A 120 6.21 0.56 22.98
C LEU A 120 4.95 0.00 23.63
N GLY A 121 4.44 -1.16 23.18
CA GLY A 121 3.19 -1.75 23.68
C GLY A 121 2.04 -0.73 23.62
N ALA A 122 1.26 -0.63 24.69
CA ALA A 122 0.13 0.30 24.78
C ALA A 122 0.50 1.78 24.51
N ARG A 123 1.78 2.17 24.67
CA ARG A 123 2.24 3.54 24.37
C ARG A 123 2.26 3.86 22.87
N SER A 124 2.06 2.87 21.99
CA SER A 124 1.90 3.13 20.56
C SER A 124 0.51 3.64 20.17
N ILE A 125 -0.47 3.51 21.07
CA ILE A 125 -1.84 4.04 20.86
C ILE A 125 -1.80 5.57 20.89
N GLY A 126 -2.65 6.20 20.09
CA GLY A 126 -2.72 7.66 19.92
C GLY A 126 -1.81 8.20 18.82
N HIS A 127 -0.95 7.36 18.22
CA HIS A 127 0.00 7.76 17.18
C HIS A 127 -0.28 7.04 15.87
N ILE A 128 -0.40 7.80 14.78
CA ILE A 128 -0.52 7.24 13.42
C ILE A 128 0.78 6.52 13.05
N ASP A 129 0.66 5.36 12.39
CA ASP A 129 1.82 4.65 11.84
C ASP A 129 2.41 5.45 10.66
N PRO A 130 3.71 5.78 10.70
CA PRO A 130 4.33 6.55 9.62
C PRO A 130 4.38 5.79 8.30
N GLY A 131 4.44 4.46 8.32
CA GLY A 131 4.40 3.63 7.11
C GLY A 131 3.03 3.68 6.43
N ALA A 132 1.97 3.58 7.22
CA ALA A 132 0.59 3.73 6.75
C ALA A 132 0.30 5.14 6.21
N GLU A 133 0.73 6.18 6.93
CA GLU A 133 0.58 7.56 6.46
C GLU A 133 1.31 7.80 5.14
N SER A 134 2.55 7.29 5.02
CA SER A 134 3.32 7.39 3.77
C SER A 134 2.63 6.68 2.60
N ALA A 135 2.03 5.51 2.84
CA ALA A 135 1.26 4.78 1.84
C ALA A 135 0.00 5.55 1.40
N ALA A 136 -0.72 6.14 2.34
CA ALA A 136 -1.88 6.98 2.04
C ALA A 136 -1.50 8.22 1.22
N LEU A 137 -0.38 8.87 1.55
CA LEU A 137 0.14 9.99 0.78
C LEU A 137 0.52 9.60 -0.64
N LEU A 138 1.17 8.45 -0.85
CA LEU A 138 1.49 7.94 -2.20
C LEU A 138 0.22 7.76 -3.04
N LEU A 139 -0.79 7.07 -2.50
CA LEU A 139 -2.05 6.82 -3.20
C LEU A 139 -2.80 8.12 -3.51
N LYS A 140 -2.83 9.06 -2.57
CA LYS A 140 -3.39 10.40 -2.79
C LYS A 140 -2.66 11.12 -3.90
N SER A 141 -1.32 11.14 -3.88
CA SER A 141 -0.51 11.78 -4.91
C SER A 141 -0.75 11.18 -6.28
N TRP A 142 -0.96 9.87 -6.40
CA TRP A 142 -1.30 9.27 -7.68
C TRP A 142 -2.72 9.60 -8.13
N ALA A 143 -3.70 9.59 -7.22
CA ALA A 143 -5.07 9.99 -7.52
C ALA A 143 -5.18 11.46 -7.98
N ASP A 144 -4.34 12.35 -7.43
CA ASP A 144 -4.31 13.77 -7.79
C ASP A 144 -3.71 14.03 -9.21
N GLN A 145 -3.14 13.01 -9.87
CA GLN A 145 -2.47 13.13 -11.19
C GLN A 145 -3.29 12.58 -12.37
N ILE A 146 -4.51 12.10 -12.14
CA ILE A 146 -5.37 11.45 -13.15
C ILE A 146 -6.76 12.07 -13.24
#